data_AF-A0A3D2LBB8-F1
#
_entry.id   AF-A0A3D2LBB8-F1
#
_cell.length_a   1.000
_cell.length_b   1.000
_cell.length_c   1.000
_cell.angle_alpha   90.00
_cell.angle_beta   90.00
_cell.angle_gamma   90.00
#
_symmetry.space_group_name_H-M   'P 1'
#
loop_
_entity.id
_entity.type
_entity.pdbx_description
1 polymer ?
#
loop_
_entity_poly.entity_id
_entity_poly.type
_entity_poly.pdbx_seq_one_letter_code
_entity_poly.pdbx_strand_id
1 'polypeptide(L)'
;MTHRLSFLVAGLAAPFVLSACIYVDEGSEPVRKVVVEREVIVETGPAQDDRLNATLWAQQAVEYKATTDGIYALAAMRLDEALADPEWTAAPDLQGEAYQDLPPAIILDADETVLDNTPYAAADVLAGEPFSPDRWNAWASAGVAKAVPGAVDFTRAAAAKGVKVFYVTNRDAVTE
;
A
#
# COMPACT_ATOMS: atom_id res chain seq x y z
N MET A 1 44.86 6.34 73.03
CA MET A 1 44.35 5.18 72.25
C MET A 1 43.24 5.71 71.36
N THR A 2 43.50 6.07 70.09
CA THR A 2 43.49 5.19 68.89
C THR A 2 42.10 4.58 68.66
N HIS A 3 41.37 4.68 67.55
CA HIS A 3 41.66 5.03 66.15
C HIS A 3 40.35 5.46 65.42
N ARG A 4 40.54 6.18 64.31
CA ARG A 4 39.60 6.37 63.18
C ARG A 4 39.17 5.03 62.56
N LEU A 5 38.04 4.99 61.85
CA LEU A 5 38.01 4.46 60.47
C LEU A 5 36.76 4.92 59.69
N SER A 6 37.02 5.51 58.54
CA SER A 6 36.07 5.77 57.45
C SER A 6 35.67 4.46 56.76
N PHE A 7 34.46 4.41 56.21
CA PHE A 7 34.22 3.77 54.92
C PHE A 7 33.30 4.63 54.07
N LEU A 8 33.93 5.26 53.08
CA LEU A 8 33.34 5.61 51.79
C LEU A 8 32.90 4.31 51.10
N VAL A 9 31.83 4.34 50.30
CA VAL A 9 31.77 3.79 48.92
C VAL A 9 30.32 3.56 48.48
N ALA A 10 29.96 4.32 47.44
CA ALA A 10 29.17 3.99 46.26
C ALA A 10 27.77 3.37 46.39
N GLY A 11 26.82 4.05 45.73
CA GLY A 11 25.54 3.48 45.33
C GLY A 11 24.85 4.31 44.25
N LEU A 12 25.58 4.74 43.23
CA LEU A 12 24.99 5.18 41.97
C LEU A 12 24.38 3.93 41.31
N ALA A 13 23.07 3.73 41.45
CA ALA A 13 22.35 2.65 40.78
C ALA A 13 20.92 3.10 40.46
N ALA A 14 20.81 4.07 39.55
CA ALA A 14 19.57 4.38 38.85
C ALA A 14 19.96 4.80 37.42
N PRO A 15 20.16 3.83 36.52
CA PRO A 15 19.16 3.67 35.46
C PRO A 15 19.11 2.23 34.91
N PHE A 16 18.13 1.41 35.34
CA PHE A 16 17.80 0.15 34.66
C PHE A 16 16.30 -0.15 34.74
N VAL A 17 15.44 0.86 34.50
CA VAL A 17 13.97 0.66 34.42
C VAL A 17 13.44 1.11 33.07
N LEU A 18 14.08 0.69 32.00
CA LEU A 18 13.61 0.91 30.62
C LEU A 18 13.98 -0.28 29.70
N SER A 19 13.84 -1.50 30.21
CA SER A 19 13.86 -2.70 29.36
C SER A 19 12.73 -3.65 29.76
N ALA A 20 11.51 -3.24 29.43
CA ALA A 20 10.32 -4.08 29.32
C ALA A 20 9.48 -3.36 28.27
N CYS A 21 9.63 -3.65 26.97
CA CYS A 21 9.11 -4.85 26.34
C CYS A 21 10.00 -5.28 25.16
N ILE A 22 11.04 -6.06 25.41
CA ILE A 22 11.56 -6.97 24.37
C ILE A 22 11.26 -8.37 24.88
N TYR A 23 10.20 -8.96 24.37
CA TYR A 23 9.99 -10.39 24.48
C TYR A 23 10.96 -11.02 23.48
N VAL A 24 12.14 -11.44 23.95
CA VAL A 24 13.00 -12.33 23.17
C VAL A 24 12.39 -13.71 23.38
N ASP A 25 11.73 -14.24 22.35
CA ASP A 25 11.33 -15.63 22.32
C ASP A 25 12.61 -16.48 22.28
N GLU A 26 13.03 -16.99 23.44
CA GLU A 26 14.16 -17.93 23.56
C GLU A 26 13.79 -19.36 23.12
N GLY A 27 12.59 -19.56 22.57
CA GLY A 27 12.17 -20.83 22.00
C GLY A 27 12.87 -21.13 20.68
N SER A 28 13.70 -22.18 20.66
CA SER A 28 14.23 -22.79 19.44
C SER A 28 13.19 -23.64 18.68
N GLU A 29 11.95 -23.68 19.17
CA GLU A 29 10.85 -24.38 18.54
C GLU A 29 10.35 -23.53 17.35
N PRO A 30 10.31 -24.07 16.12
CA PRO A 30 9.76 -23.33 15.00
C PRO A 30 8.29 -22.97 15.30
N VAL A 31 7.96 -21.68 15.18
CA VAL A 31 6.63 -21.07 15.45
C VAL A 31 5.48 -21.81 14.74
N ARG A 32 5.77 -22.62 13.72
CA ARG A 32 4.83 -23.56 13.12
C ARG A 32 5.57 -24.73 12.50
N LYS A 33 5.22 -25.97 12.86
CA LYS A 33 5.57 -27.15 12.04
C LYS A 33 4.88 -27.01 10.69
N VAL A 34 5.65 -26.78 9.63
CA VAL A 34 5.16 -26.87 8.25
C VAL A 34 4.96 -28.34 7.94
N VAL A 35 3.71 -28.81 7.98
CA VAL A 35 3.34 -30.13 7.51
C VAL A 35 2.97 -29.98 6.03
N VAL A 36 3.78 -30.56 5.15
CA VAL A 36 3.42 -30.68 3.74
C VAL A 36 2.38 -31.79 3.65
N GLU A 37 1.09 -31.42 3.62
CA GLU A 37 -0.02 -32.38 3.55
C GLU A 37 -0.04 -33.14 2.22
N ARG A 38 0.41 -32.48 1.15
CA ARG A 38 0.52 -33.07 -0.19
C ARG A 38 1.51 -32.29 -1.04
N GLU A 39 2.42 -33.00 -1.69
CA GLU A 39 3.19 -32.46 -2.80
C GLU A 39 2.34 -32.49 -4.06
N VAL A 40 2.04 -31.32 -4.62
CA VAL A 40 1.35 -31.20 -5.90
C VAL A 40 2.41 -31.03 -6.97
N ILE A 41 2.67 -32.10 -7.72
CA ILE A 41 3.49 -32.01 -8.94
C ILE A 41 2.60 -31.41 -10.02
N VAL A 42 2.91 -30.17 -10.41
CA VAL A 42 2.28 -29.52 -11.56
C VAL A 42 3.00 -30.03 -12.81
N GLU A 43 2.38 -30.98 -13.53
CA GLU A 43 3.01 -31.58 -14.72
C GLU A 43 3.18 -30.59 -15.88
N THR A 44 2.33 -29.55 -15.96
CA THR A 44 2.43 -28.46 -16.94
C THR A 44 1.97 -27.14 -16.31
N GLY A 45 2.84 -26.13 -16.33
CA GLY A 45 2.51 -24.74 -15.98
C GLY A 45 2.32 -23.86 -17.21
N PRO A 46 1.95 -22.58 -17.04
CA PRO A 46 2.05 -21.62 -18.15
C PRO A 46 3.49 -21.59 -18.68
N ALA A 47 3.65 -21.11 -19.91
CA ALA A 47 4.99 -20.87 -20.47
C ALA A 47 5.78 -19.94 -19.54
N GLN A 48 7.11 -20.01 -19.61
CA GLN A 48 7.95 -19.08 -18.86
C GLN A 48 7.60 -17.64 -19.26
N ASP A 49 7.24 -16.84 -18.28
CA ASP A 49 6.82 -15.45 -18.45
C ASP A 49 7.29 -14.64 -17.24
N ASP A 50 8.04 -13.58 -17.50
CA ASP A 50 8.62 -12.73 -16.46
C ASP A 50 7.55 -12.00 -15.63
N ARG A 51 6.31 -11.90 -16.12
CA ARG A 51 5.19 -11.24 -15.44
C ARG A 51 4.50 -12.14 -14.40
N LEU A 52 4.75 -13.45 -14.43
CA LEU A 52 4.02 -14.43 -13.61
C LEU A 52 4.11 -14.11 -12.11
N ASN A 53 5.33 -13.92 -11.60
CA ASN A 53 5.55 -13.68 -10.18
C ASN A 53 5.01 -12.32 -9.72
N ALA A 54 5.13 -11.28 -10.55
CA ALA A 54 4.58 -9.96 -10.25
C ALA A 54 3.05 -9.98 -10.18
N THR A 55 2.41 -10.69 -11.13
CA THR A 55 0.95 -10.86 -11.17
C THR A 55 0.45 -11.63 -9.95
N LEU A 56 1.11 -12.74 -9.60
CA LEU A 56 0.76 -13.52 -8.41
C LEU A 56 0.95 -12.74 -7.12
N TRP A 57 2.03 -11.95 -7.01
CA TRP A 57 2.26 -11.11 -5.86
C TRP A 57 1.13 -10.08 -5.69
N ALA A 58 0.76 -9.36 -6.76
CA ALA A 58 -0.34 -8.40 -6.69
C ALA A 58 -1.69 -9.05 -6.34
N GLN A 59 -1.96 -10.26 -6.86
CA GLN A 59 -3.23 -10.95 -6.64
C GLN A 59 -3.35 -11.64 -5.27
N GLN A 60 -2.25 -12.13 -4.72
CA GLN A 60 -2.30 -13.09 -3.60
C GLN A 60 -1.49 -12.67 -2.38
N ALA A 61 -0.53 -11.75 -2.51
CA ALA A 61 0.32 -11.38 -1.40
C ALA A 61 -0.47 -10.52 -0.40
N VAL A 62 -0.38 -10.89 0.88
CA VAL A 62 -0.90 -10.05 1.96
C VAL A 62 -0.12 -8.72 2.04
N GLU A 63 1.13 -8.73 1.60
CA GLU A 63 2.00 -7.57 1.48
C GLU A 63 1.43 -6.53 0.52
N TYR A 64 0.97 -6.94 -0.68
CA TYR A 64 0.37 -6.00 -1.64
C TYR A 64 -0.88 -5.32 -1.04
N LYS A 65 -1.76 -6.10 -0.41
CA LYS A 65 -2.94 -5.56 0.27
C LYS A 65 -2.56 -4.62 1.42
N ALA A 66 -1.63 -5.01 2.27
CA ALA A 66 -1.18 -4.18 3.39
C ALA A 66 -0.54 -2.88 2.92
N THR A 67 0.23 -2.91 1.83
CA THR A 67 0.84 -1.73 1.22
C THR A 67 -0.21 -0.77 0.69
N THR A 68 -1.18 -1.26 -0.11
CA THR A 68 -2.23 -0.42 -0.68
C THR A 68 -3.15 0.18 0.39
N ASP A 69 -3.60 -0.62 1.35
CA ASP A 69 -4.36 -0.13 2.52
C ASP A 69 -3.57 0.94 3.30
N GLY A 70 -2.27 0.70 3.53
CA GLY A 70 -1.39 1.64 4.24
C GLY A 70 -1.20 2.96 3.50
N ILE A 71 -1.05 2.92 2.17
CA ILE A 71 -0.96 4.12 1.33
C ILE A 71 -2.24 4.94 1.41
N TYR A 72 -3.42 4.31 1.30
CA TYR A 72 -4.70 5.02 1.38
C TYR A 72 -5.02 5.53 2.79
N ALA A 73 -4.61 4.82 3.84
CA ALA A 73 -4.68 5.31 5.21
C ALA A 73 -3.80 6.56 5.40
N LEU A 74 -2.57 6.54 4.88
CA LEU A 74 -1.69 7.71 4.90
C LEU A 74 -2.29 8.87 4.08
N ALA A 75 -2.84 8.59 2.90
CA ALA A 75 -3.48 9.61 2.06
C ALA A 75 -4.66 10.28 2.79
N ALA A 76 -5.46 9.53 3.56
CA ALA A 76 -6.51 10.11 4.39
C ALA A 76 -5.95 11.03 5.48
N MET A 77 -4.87 10.65 6.15
CA MET A 77 -4.21 11.50 7.15
C MET A 77 -3.66 12.78 6.51
N ARG A 78 -3.01 12.67 5.34
CA ARG A 78 -2.49 13.83 4.60
C ARG A 78 -3.58 14.74 4.09
N LEU A 79 -4.73 14.19 3.69
CA LEU A 79 -5.87 14.98 3.29
C LEU A 79 -6.39 15.83 4.45
N ASP A 80 -6.45 15.28 5.67
CA ASP A 80 -6.87 16.03 6.86
C ASP A 80 -5.89 17.17 7.18
N GLU A 81 -4.58 16.92 7.05
CA GLU A 81 -3.56 17.97 7.21
C GLU A 81 -3.69 19.05 6.13
N ALA A 82 -3.87 18.66 4.87
CA ALA A 82 -4.02 19.58 3.74
C ALA A 82 -5.28 20.45 3.84
N LEU A 83 -6.39 19.89 4.32
CA LEU A 83 -7.63 20.67 4.52
C LEU A 83 -7.54 21.67 5.68
N ALA A 84 -6.60 21.48 6.60
CA ALA A 84 -6.36 22.40 7.71
C ALA A 84 -5.41 23.57 7.33
N ASP A 85 -4.72 23.47 6.20
CA ASP A 85 -3.76 24.46 5.71
C ASP A 85 -4.16 24.97 4.31
N PRO A 86 -4.76 26.17 4.20
CA PRO A 86 -5.15 26.75 2.92
C PRO A 86 -3.99 26.95 1.93
N GLU A 87 -2.74 26.97 2.40
CA GLU A 87 -1.55 27.09 1.55
C GLU A 87 -1.02 25.72 1.09
N TRP A 88 -1.62 24.61 1.54
CA TRP A 88 -1.22 23.29 1.11
C TRP A 88 -1.64 23.05 -0.35
N THR A 89 -0.65 22.76 -1.18
CA THR A 89 -0.88 22.24 -2.54
C THR A 89 0.18 21.19 -2.90
N ALA A 90 -0.24 20.17 -3.64
CA ALA A 90 0.65 19.15 -4.17
C ALA A 90 1.54 19.67 -5.31
N ALA A 91 1.19 20.83 -5.91
CA ALA A 91 1.90 21.40 -7.05
C ALA A 91 2.05 22.94 -6.88
N PRO A 92 2.87 23.41 -5.93
CA PRO A 92 3.01 24.84 -5.64
C PRO A 92 3.46 25.66 -6.85
N ASP A 93 4.35 25.09 -7.68
CA ASP A 93 4.87 25.76 -8.88
C ASP A 93 3.87 25.89 -10.03
N LEU A 94 2.71 25.22 -9.92
CA LEU A 94 1.66 25.20 -10.95
C LEU A 94 0.41 25.98 -10.54
N GLN A 95 0.41 26.60 -9.37
CA GLN A 95 -0.76 27.36 -8.90
C GLN A 95 -0.79 28.76 -9.50
N GLY A 96 -2.00 29.19 -9.89
CA GLY A 96 -2.27 30.58 -10.22
C GLY A 96 -2.50 31.43 -8.97
N GLU A 97 -2.75 32.73 -9.18
CA GLU A 97 -3.20 33.61 -8.10
C GLU A 97 -4.53 33.11 -7.51
N ALA A 98 -4.68 33.21 -6.18
CA ALA A 98 -5.90 32.88 -5.45
C ALA A 98 -6.37 31.41 -5.58
N TYR A 99 -5.46 30.45 -5.80
CA TYR A 99 -5.81 29.03 -5.82
C TYR A 99 -6.42 28.55 -4.50
N GLN A 100 -6.08 29.21 -3.39
CA GLN A 100 -6.60 28.94 -2.04
C GLN A 100 -8.12 29.19 -1.92
N ASP A 101 -8.69 30.02 -2.82
CA ASP A 101 -10.12 30.31 -2.86
C ASP A 101 -10.91 29.25 -3.66
N LEU A 102 -10.23 28.30 -4.31
CA LEU A 102 -10.85 27.25 -5.09
C LEU A 102 -11.21 26.03 -4.22
N PRO A 103 -12.26 25.27 -4.56
CA PRO A 103 -12.56 24.02 -3.86
C PRO A 103 -11.38 23.03 -3.95
N PRO A 104 -11.03 22.35 -2.85
CA PRO A 104 -9.93 21.39 -2.84
C PRO A 104 -10.24 20.18 -3.71
N ALA A 105 -9.18 19.61 -4.30
CA ALA A 105 -9.27 18.45 -5.16
C ALA A 105 -8.15 17.44 -4.88
N ILE A 106 -8.44 16.17 -5.14
CA ILE A 106 -7.43 15.12 -5.23
C ILE A 106 -7.43 14.54 -6.63
N ILE A 107 -6.24 14.14 -7.08
CA ILE A 107 -6.00 13.53 -8.37
C ILE A 107 -5.50 12.13 -8.14
N LEU A 108 -6.14 11.15 -8.76
CA LEU A 108 -5.70 9.77 -8.78
C LEU A 108 -5.52 9.32 -10.22
N ASP A 109 -4.53 8.49 -10.45
CA ASP A 109 -4.53 7.60 -11.60
C ASP A 109 -5.65 6.55 -11.46
N ALA A 110 -6.00 5.87 -12.55
CA ALA A 110 -7.01 4.82 -12.56
C ALA A 110 -6.40 3.41 -12.45
N ASP A 111 -5.55 3.00 -13.40
CA ASP A 111 -5.11 1.61 -13.54
C ASP A 111 -4.02 1.25 -12.52
N GLU A 112 -4.20 0.15 -11.80
CA GLU A 112 -3.38 -0.28 -10.66
C GLU A 112 -3.31 0.71 -9.48
N THR A 113 -3.97 1.86 -9.59
CA THR A 113 -4.15 2.84 -8.50
C THR A 113 -5.54 2.70 -7.87
N VAL A 114 -6.60 2.77 -8.66
CA VAL A 114 -8.01 2.66 -8.22
C VAL A 114 -8.66 1.38 -8.74
N LEU A 115 -8.33 0.98 -9.96
CA LEU A 115 -8.84 -0.21 -10.64
C LEU A 115 -7.76 -1.29 -10.70
N ASP A 116 -8.08 -2.50 -10.24
CA ASP A 116 -7.23 -3.67 -10.29
C ASP A 116 -7.46 -4.42 -11.62
N ASN A 117 -6.49 -4.31 -12.53
CA ASN A 117 -6.48 -5.01 -13.82
C ASN A 117 -5.56 -6.23 -13.82
N THR A 118 -5.10 -6.70 -12.66
CA THR A 118 -4.30 -7.93 -12.59
C THR A 118 -4.97 -9.15 -13.22
N PRO A 119 -6.32 -9.29 -13.32
CA PRO A 119 -6.92 -10.39 -14.07
C PRO A 119 -6.63 -10.34 -15.58
N TYR A 120 -6.49 -9.14 -16.17
CA TYR A 120 -6.06 -8.98 -17.56
C TYR A 120 -4.61 -9.47 -17.73
N ALA A 121 -3.71 -9.05 -16.83
CA ALA A 121 -2.32 -9.53 -16.84
C ALA A 121 -2.22 -11.05 -16.66
N ALA A 122 -3.03 -11.64 -15.78
CA ALA A 122 -3.08 -13.07 -15.57
C ALA A 122 -3.55 -13.82 -16.83
N ALA A 123 -4.55 -13.29 -17.54
CA ALA A 123 -5.01 -13.87 -18.81
C ALA A 123 -3.90 -13.86 -19.87
N ASP A 124 -3.16 -12.76 -19.97
CA ASP A 124 -2.01 -12.64 -20.89
C ASP A 124 -0.90 -13.65 -20.57
N VAL A 125 -0.57 -13.83 -19.29
CA VAL A 125 0.42 -14.82 -18.84
C VAL A 125 -0.02 -16.25 -19.16
N LEU A 126 -1.29 -16.59 -18.90
CA LEU A 126 -1.83 -17.92 -19.19
C LEU A 126 -1.87 -18.23 -20.69
N ALA A 127 -2.15 -17.22 -21.51
CA ALA A 127 -2.17 -17.34 -22.97
C ALA A 127 -0.77 -17.24 -23.61
N GLY A 128 0.25 -16.79 -22.87
CA GLY A 128 1.57 -16.49 -23.42
C GLY A 128 1.55 -15.33 -24.40
N GLU A 129 0.62 -14.38 -24.22
CA GLU A 129 0.42 -13.26 -25.12
C GLU A 129 0.98 -11.94 -24.54
N PRO A 130 1.56 -11.07 -25.38
CA PRO A 130 1.97 -9.74 -24.95
C PRO A 130 0.75 -8.82 -24.75
N PHE A 131 0.97 -7.62 -24.25
CA PHE A 131 -0.06 -6.58 -24.24
C PHE A 131 -0.62 -6.32 -25.65
N SER A 132 -1.93 -6.12 -25.75
CA SER A 132 -2.62 -5.72 -26.98
C SER A 132 -3.63 -4.61 -26.68
N PRO A 133 -3.58 -3.47 -27.40
CA PRO A 133 -4.56 -2.40 -27.24
C PRO A 133 -6.01 -2.86 -27.46
N ASP A 134 -6.25 -3.74 -28.44
CA ASP A 134 -7.60 -4.20 -28.75
C ASP A 134 -8.19 -5.06 -27.63
N ARG A 135 -7.37 -5.98 -27.08
CA ARG A 135 -7.79 -6.82 -25.94
C ARG A 135 -7.90 -6.02 -24.66
N TRP A 136 -7.01 -5.05 -24.47
CA TRP A 136 -7.08 -4.11 -23.36
C TRP A 136 -8.38 -3.31 -23.39
N ASN A 137 -8.71 -2.70 -24.53
CA ASN A 137 -9.95 -1.94 -24.69
C ASN A 137 -11.19 -2.83 -24.46
N ALA A 138 -11.17 -4.09 -24.93
CA ALA A 138 -12.24 -5.04 -24.65
C ALA A 138 -12.38 -5.37 -23.15
N TRP A 139 -11.26 -5.53 -22.43
CA TRP A 139 -11.25 -5.71 -20.97
C TRP A 139 -11.78 -4.48 -20.23
N ALA A 140 -11.25 -3.32 -20.61
CA ALA A 140 -11.55 -2.05 -19.99
C ALA A 140 -13.06 -1.75 -20.14
N SER A 141 -13.59 -1.78 -21.38
CA SER A 141 -15.01 -1.57 -21.66
C SER A 141 -15.95 -2.62 -21.03
N ALA A 142 -15.45 -3.79 -20.62
CA ALA A 142 -16.27 -4.75 -19.88
C ALA A 142 -16.64 -4.25 -18.47
N GLY A 143 -15.87 -3.30 -17.91
CA GLY A 143 -16.19 -2.65 -16.63
C GLY A 143 -16.17 -3.60 -15.43
N VAL A 144 -15.40 -4.69 -15.50
CA VAL A 144 -15.36 -5.76 -14.50
C VAL A 144 -14.16 -5.67 -13.54
N ALA A 145 -13.25 -4.72 -13.76
CA ALA A 145 -12.11 -4.49 -12.88
C ALA A 145 -12.59 -4.18 -11.45
N LYS A 146 -11.95 -4.79 -10.46
CA LYS A 146 -12.27 -4.55 -9.05
C LYS A 146 -11.54 -3.31 -8.57
N ALA A 147 -11.92 -2.79 -7.40
CA ALA A 147 -11.19 -1.71 -6.79
C ALA A 147 -9.89 -2.21 -6.14
N VAL A 148 -8.82 -1.44 -6.27
CA VAL A 148 -7.62 -1.58 -5.45
C VAL A 148 -8.00 -1.40 -3.96
N PRO A 149 -7.48 -2.23 -3.04
CA PRO A 149 -7.79 -2.11 -1.62
C PRO A 149 -7.56 -0.69 -1.08
N GLY A 150 -8.50 -0.17 -0.29
CA GLY A 150 -8.46 1.18 0.29
C GLY A 150 -8.94 2.32 -0.63
N ALA A 151 -8.90 2.16 -1.96
CA ALA A 151 -9.19 3.25 -2.90
C ALA A 151 -10.63 3.78 -2.81
N VAL A 152 -11.62 2.87 -2.72
CA VAL A 152 -13.05 3.23 -2.63
C VAL A 152 -13.35 3.96 -1.32
N ASP A 153 -12.81 3.48 -0.21
CA ASP A 153 -13.07 4.09 1.10
C ASP A 153 -12.43 5.48 1.19
N PHE A 154 -11.19 5.63 0.71
CA PHE A 154 -10.50 6.91 0.64
C PHE A 154 -11.24 7.93 -0.24
N THR A 155 -11.59 7.57 -1.48
CA THR A 155 -12.25 8.48 -2.41
C THR A 155 -13.64 8.90 -1.92
N ARG A 156 -14.39 7.99 -1.28
CA ARG A 156 -15.67 8.31 -0.63
C ARG A 156 -15.47 9.23 0.58
N ALA A 157 -14.47 8.98 1.41
CA ALA A 157 -14.16 9.84 2.56
C ALA A 157 -13.76 11.27 2.12
N ALA A 158 -12.95 11.38 1.07
CA ALA A 158 -12.60 12.67 0.48
C ALA A 158 -13.84 13.41 -0.06
N ALA A 159 -14.68 12.73 -0.83
CA ALA A 159 -15.91 13.30 -1.36
C ALA A 159 -16.87 13.76 -0.25
N ALA A 160 -16.98 13.00 0.85
CA ALA A 160 -17.79 13.36 2.01
C ALA A 160 -17.28 14.64 2.74
N LYS A 161 -15.99 14.97 2.60
CA LYS A 161 -15.38 16.21 3.10
C LYS A 161 -15.51 17.39 2.11
N GLY A 162 -16.21 17.21 0.99
CA GLY A 162 -16.37 18.23 -0.05
C GLY A 162 -15.18 18.33 -1.02
N VAL A 163 -14.23 17.39 -0.96
CA VAL A 163 -13.08 17.36 -1.87
C VAL A 163 -13.50 16.74 -3.19
N LYS A 164 -13.18 17.39 -4.30
CA LYS A 164 -13.44 16.85 -5.64
C LYS A 164 -12.41 15.78 -5.99
N VAL A 165 -12.89 14.59 -6.36
CA VAL A 165 -12.03 13.51 -6.87
C VAL A 165 -11.95 13.59 -8.38
N PHE A 166 -10.73 13.68 -8.91
CA PHE A 166 -10.45 13.56 -10.35
C PHE A 166 -9.65 12.29 -10.62
N TYR A 167 -10.11 11.51 -11.59
CA TYR A 167 -9.36 10.39 -12.14
C TYR A 167 -8.71 10.85 -13.44
N VAL A 168 -7.38 10.84 -13.50
CA VAL A 168 -6.60 11.20 -14.69
C VAL A 168 -5.98 9.93 -15.22
N THR A 169 -6.48 9.43 -16.34
CA THR A 169 -6.12 8.14 -16.92
C THR A 169 -5.77 8.25 -18.40
N ASN A 170 -4.94 7.33 -18.87
CA ASN A 170 -4.60 7.15 -20.29
C ASN A 170 -5.56 6.18 -21.01
N ARG A 171 -6.64 5.74 -20.37
CA ARG A 171 -7.74 5.03 -21.03
C ARG A 171 -8.35 5.88 -22.15
N ASP A 172 -8.76 5.24 -23.24
CA ASP A 172 -9.32 5.94 -24.40
C ASP A 172 -10.75 6.42 -24.09
N ALA A 173 -10.94 7.74 -24.20
CA ALA A 173 -12.19 8.43 -23.92
C ALA A 173 -13.35 8.08 -24.86
N VAL A 174 -13.10 7.35 -25.96
CA VAL A 174 -14.14 6.90 -26.89
C VAL A 174 -14.70 5.52 -26.48
N THR A 175 -13.90 4.71 -25.78
CA THR A 175 -14.29 3.37 -25.34
C THR A 175 -14.79 3.32 -23.89
N GLU A 176 -14.55 4.37 -23.11
CA GLU A 176 -14.84 4.48 -21.67
C GLU A 176 -15.20 5.91 -21.23
#